data_AF-A0A257WSS9-F1
#
_entry.id   AF-A0A257WSS9-F1
#
_cell.length_a   1.000
_cell.length_b   1.000
_cell.length_c   1.000
_cell.angle_alpha   90.00
_cell.angle_beta   90.00
_cell.angle_gamma   90.00
#
_symmetry.space_group_name_H-M   'P 1'
#
loop_
_entity.id
_entity.type
_entity.pdbx_description
1 polymer ?
#
loop_
_entity_poly.entity_id
_entity_poly.type
_entity_poly.pdbx_seq_one_letter_code
_entity_poly.pdbx_strand_id
1 'polypeptide(L)'
;ALAAPRPEGLKVEVLAGEAEHLDFADQSFDTVVCTFTLCSVHTPEAVLAEARRVLKPEGRFLFCEHGLAPDPKVAAWQKRIEPFWTPLAGGCHLTRPVGASIASAGFTIDAHQVFYMPKAPRPLGWCELGAARIA
;
A
#
# COMPACT_ATOMS: atom_id res chain seq x y z
N ALA A 1 13.14 -10.22 7.25
CA ALA A 1 12.20 -9.72 8.28
C ALA A 1 12.61 -10.14 9.70
N LEU A 2 12.78 -11.45 9.97
CA LEU A 2 13.06 -11.95 11.33
C LEU A 2 14.41 -11.49 11.92
N ALA A 3 15.46 -11.38 11.09
CA ALA A 3 16.80 -10.96 11.52
C ALA A 3 17.05 -9.45 11.42
N ALA A 4 16.03 -8.64 11.12
CA ALA A 4 16.22 -7.19 11.00
C ALA A 4 16.57 -6.60 12.38
N PRO A 5 17.59 -5.71 12.47
CA PRO A 5 17.92 -5.04 13.72
C PRO A 5 16.73 -4.19 14.19
N ARG A 6 16.49 -4.17 15.50
CA ARG A 6 15.35 -3.47 16.12
C ARG A 6 15.81 -2.70 17.35
N PRO A 7 15.17 -1.56 17.66
CA PRO A 7 15.37 -0.87 18.93
C PRO A 7 15.11 -1.80 20.12
N GLU A 8 15.85 -1.60 21.20
CA GLU A 8 15.64 -2.33 22.45
C GLU A 8 14.21 -2.10 22.98
N GLY A 9 13.54 -3.16 23.41
CA GLY A 9 12.18 -3.09 23.94
C GLY A 9 11.04 -3.12 22.90
N LEU A 10 11.35 -3.06 21.59
CA LEU A 10 10.32 -3.20 20.56
C LEU A 10 9.89 -4.67 20.41
N LYS A 11 8.70 -4.99 20.91
CA LYS A 11 8.08 -6.32 20.74
C LYS A 11 7.54 -6.45 19.33
N VAL A 12 8.01 -7.44 18.59
CA VAL A 12 7.57 -7.71 17.21
C VAL A 12 7.35 -9.19 17.05
N GLU A 13 6.15 -9.53 16.58
CA GLU A 13 5.79 -10.86 16.11
C GLU A 13 5.71 -10.82 14.58
N VAL A 14 6.23 -11.86 13.92
CA VAL A 14 6.15 -12.00 12.46
C VAL A 14 5.42 -13.30 12.19
N LEU A 15 4.25 -13.17 11.58
CA LEU A 15 3.37 -14.30 11.25
C LEU A 15 3.36 -14.47 9.72
N ALA A 16 3.29 -15.72 9.28
CA ALA A 16 2.97 -16.01 7.89
C ALA A 16 1.46 -15.78 7.67
N GLY A 17 1.10 -15.22 6.53
CA GLY A 17 -0.30 -14.95 6.19
C GLY A 17 -0.42 -14.22 4.85
N GLU A 18 -1.66 -14.05 4.40
CA GLU A 18 -2.01 -13.32 3.17
C GLU A 18 -2.76 -12.05 3.54
N ALA A 19 -2.44 -10.93 2.91
CA ALA A 19 -3.04 -9.65 3.26
C ALA A 19 -4.54 -9.60 2.88
N GLU A 20 -4.94 -10.43 1.91
CA GLU A 20 -6.31 -10.63 1.47
C GLU A 20 -7.18 -11.40 2.50
N HIS A 21 -6.55 -12.08 3.47
CA HIS A 21 -7.26 -12.84 4.51
C HIS A 21 -6.43 -12.89 5.81
N LEU A 22 -6.71 -11.96 6.72
CA LEU A 22 -6.00 -11.84 7.98
C LEU A 22 -6.70 -12.62 9.09
N ASP A 23 -5.98 -13.54 9.74
CA ASP A 23 -6.46 -14.32 10.88
C ASP A 23 -6.42 -13.51 12.20
N PHE A 24 -6.94 -12.28 12.16
CA PHE A 24 -7.09 -11.40 13.32
C PHE A 24 -8.56 -11.07 13.57
N ALA A 25 -8.90 -10.78 14.82
CA ALA A 25 -10.23 -10.30 15.17
C ALA A 25 -10.48 -8.90 14.59
N ASP A 26 -11.76 -8.59 14.37
CA ASP A 26 -12.21 -7.24 14.02
C ASP A 26 -11.74 -6.24 15.08
N GLN A 27 -11.44 -5.01 14.66
CA GLN A 27 -11.13 -3.89 15.55
C GLN A 27 -10.01 -4.18 16.58
N SER A 28 -9.00 -4.94 16.17
CA SER A 28 -7.90 -5.39 17.03
C SER A 28 -6.67 -4.47 16.97
N PHE A 29 -6.51 -3.68 15.91
CA PHE A 29 -5.34 -2.81 15.72
C PHE A 29 -5.66 -1.32 15.77
N ASP A 30 -4.80 -0.56 16.46
CA ASP A 30 -4.85 0.91 16.46
C ASP A 30 -4.30 1.50 15.16
N THR A 31 -3.41 0.79 14.48
CA THR A 31 -2.78 1.25 13.23
C THR A 31 -2.43 0.07 12.34
N VAL A 32 -2.74 0.19 11.06
CA VAL A 32 -2.29 -0.71 10.00
C VAL A 32 -1.35 0.08 9.10
N VAL A 33 -0.17 -0.49 8.83
CA VAL A 33 0.84 0.11 7.95
C VAL A 33 0.98 -0.76 6.72
N CYS A 34 0.81 -0.17 5.53
CA CYS A 34 0.90 -0.85 4.25
C CYS A 34 1.94 -0.12 3.38
N THR A 35 3.09 -0.74 3.15
CA THR A 35 4.17 -0.12 2.38
C THR A 35 4.60 -1.04 1.24
N PHE A 36 4.52 -0.54 0.01
CA PHE A 36 4.84 -1.25 -1.23
C PHE A 36 4.21 -2.65 -1.30
N THR A 37 2.99 -2.75 -0.80
CA THR A 37 2.23 -4.00 -0.70
C THR A 37 0.97 -3.91 -1.56
N LEU A 38 0.19 -2.83 -1.45
CA LEU A 38 -1.00 -2.64 -2.30
C LEU A 38 -0.66 -2.61 -3.78
N CYS A 39 0.57 -2.25 -4.18
CA CYS A 39 0.98 -2.33 -5.58
C CYS A 39 1.11 -3.79 -6.10
N SER A 40 1.28 -4.78 -5.23
CA SER A 40 1.73 -6.13 -5.59
C SER A 40 0.76 -7.27 -5.24
N VAL A 41 -0.11 -7.05 -4.26
CA VAL A 41 -1.14 -8.03 -3.82
C VAL A 41 -2.10 -8.38 -4.95
N HIS A 42 -2.72 -9.56 -4.91
CA HIS A 42 -3.60 -10.01 -6.00
C HIS A 42 -4.87 -9.16 -6.06
N THR A 43 -5.49 -8.95 -4.89
CA THR A 43 -6.78 -8.24 -4.77
C THR A 43 -6.64 -7.07 -3.79
N PRO A 44 -6.19 -5.88 -4.23
CA PRO A 44 -6.00 -4.73 -3.34
C PRO A 44 -7.29 -4.32 -2.62
N GLU A 45 -8.45 -4.53 -3.23
CA GLU A 45 -9.76 -4.30 -2.59
C GLU A 45 -9.98 -5.21 -1.39
N ALA A 46 -9.59 -6.49 -1.47
CA ALA A 46 -9.69 -7.43 -0.36
C ALA A 46 -8.72 -7.05 0.77
N VAL A 47 -7.50 -6.65 0.43
CA VAL A 47 -6.51 -6.17 1.40
C VAL A 47 -7.01 -4.91 2.13
N LEU A 48 -7.60 -3.97 1.41
CA LEU A 48 -8.17 -2.76 2.01
C LEU A 48 -9.39 -3.07 2.88
N ALA A 49 -10.22 -4.04 2.49
CA ALA A 49 -11.36 -4.51 3.29
C ALA A 49 -10.88 -5.14 4.60
N GLU A 50 -9.86 -6.00 4.54
CA GLU A 50 -9.24 -6.61 5.72
C GLU A 50 -8.56 -5.58 6.62
N ALA A 51 -7.80 -4.64 6.04
CA ALA A 51 -7.21 -3.53 6.77
C ALA A 51 -8.27 -2.73 7.53
N ARG A 52 -9.40 -2.42 6.89
CA ARG A 52 -10.54 -1.74 7.52
C ARG A 52 -11.20 -2.59 8.61
N ARG A 53 -11.36 -3.90 8.40
CA ARG A 53 -11.99 -4.82 9.36
C ARG A 53 -11.18 -4.93 10.65
N VAL A 54 -9.87 -5.09 10.54
CA VAL A 54 -8.99 -5.28 11.69
C VAL A 54 -8.65 -3.97 12.42
N LEU A 55 -8.85 -2.82 11.76
CA LEU A 55 -8.68 -1.51 12.38
C LEU A 55 -9.81 -1.21 13.38
N LYS A 56 -9.44 -0.65 14.53
CA LYS A 56 -10.38 -0.02 15.46
C LYS A 56 -11.09 1.17 14.79
N PRO A 57 -12.28 1.58 15.27
CA PRO A 57 -13.02 2.72 14.70
C PRO A 57 -12.19 4.01 14.59
N GLU A 58 -11.37 4.31 15.60
CA GLU A 58 -10.47 5.47 15.64
C GLU A 58 -9.05 5.18 15.12
N GLY A 59 -8.87 4.02 14.49
CA GLY A 59 -7.59 3.53 14.01
C GLY A 59 -7.12 4.25 12.74
N ARG A 60 -5.82 4.11 12.44
CA ARG A 60 -5.19 4.74 11.26
C ARG A 60 -4.69 3.72 10.27
N PHE A 61 -4.90 3.99 8.99
CA PHE A 61 -4.26 3.31 7.89
C PHE A 61 -3.14 4.19 7.33
N LEU A 62 -1.88 3.76 7.47
CA LEU A 62 -0.72 4.46 6.94
C LEU A 62 -0.26 3.74 5.67
N PHE A 63 -0.03 4.49 4.59
CA PHE A 63 0.37 3.91 3.31
C PHE A 63 1.58 4.60 2.68
N CYS A 64 2.36 3.83 1.92
CA CYS A 64 3.40 4.30 1.02
C CYS A 64 3.52 3.31 -0.14
N GLU A 65 3.02 3.68 -1.32
CA GLU A 65 2.78 2.73 -2.41
C GLU A 65 3.22 3.29 -3.75
N HIS A 66 3.63 2.40 -4.65
CA HIS A 66 3.71 2.73 -6.07
C HIS A 66 2.30 2.80 -6.67
N GLY A 67 2.12 3.70 -7.63
CA GLY A 67 0.83 3.85 -8.29
C GLY A 67 0.91 4.50 -9.66
N LEU A 68 -0.27 4.74 -10.21
CA LEU A 68 -0.46 5.42 -11.48
C LEU A 68 -0.12 6.91 -11.36
N ALA A 69 0.84 7.37 -12.16
CA ALA A 69 1.19 8.77 -12.22
C ALA A 69 0.06 9.62 -12.86
N PRO A 70 -0.17 10.86 -12.40
CA PRO A 70 -1.17 11.76 -12.97
C PRO A 70 -0.75 12.35 -14.32
N ASP A 71 0.55 12.33 -14.63
CA ASP A 71 1.09 12.78 -15.92
C ASP A 71 0.72 11.78 -17.03
N PRO A 72 -0.07 12.17 -18.05
CA PRO A 72 -0.54 11.24 -19.08
C PRO A 72 0.58 10.57 -19.88
N LYS A 73 1.71 11.24 -20.09
CA LYS A 73 2.86 10.66 -20.81
C LYS A 73 3.56 9.63 -19.95
N VAL A 74 3.71 9.90 -18.66
CA VAL A 74 4.29 8.94 -17.71
C VAL A 74 3.37 7.73 -17.56
N ALA A 75 2.06 7.94 -17.41
CA ALA A 75 1.05 6.88 -17.33
C ALA A 75 1.04 5.98 -18.58
N ALA A 76 1.20 6.56 -19.78
CA ALA A 76 1.31 5.78 -21.01
C ALA A 76 2.56 4.88 -21.01
N TRP A 77 3.69 5.37 -20.51
CA TRP A 77 4.89 4.56 -20.32
C TRP A 77 4.73 3.49 -19.24
N GLN A 78 4.07 3.81 -18.11
CA GLN A 78 3.74 2.83 -17.06
C GLN A 78 2.97 1.63 -17.65
N LYS A 79 1.91 1.90 -18.40
CA LYS A 79 1.10 0.85 -19.07
C LYS A 79 1.91 0.00 -20.05
N ARG A 80 2.90 0.60 -20.72
CA ARG A 80 3.75 -0.12 -21.69
C ARG A 80 4.82 -0.97 -21.02
N ILE A 81 5.30 -0.55 -19.85
CA ILE A 81 6.36 -1.23 -19.09
C ILE A 81 5.77 -2.33 -18.19
N GLU A 82 4.59 -2.10 -17.60
CA GLU A 82 3.98 -2.96 -16.59
C GLU A 82 3.97 -4.46 -16.94
N PRO A 83 3.57 -4.91 -18.14
CA PRO A 83 3.51 -6.35 -18.46
C PRO A 83 4.84 -7.09 -18.30
N PHE A 84 5.96 -6.40 -18.51
CA PHE A 84 7.30 -6.95 -18.30
C PHE A 84 7.82 -6.69 -16.88
N TRP A 85 7.37 -5.60 -16.26
CA TRP A 85 7.77 -5.19 -14.93
C TRP A 85 7.16 -6.06 -13.83
N THR A 86 5.85 -6.29 -13.85
CA THR A 86 5.13 -7.06 -12.83
C THR A 86 5.77 -8.42 -12.51
N PRO A 87 6.11 -9.29 -13.48
CA PRO A 87 6.79 -10.56 -13.17
C PRO A 87 8.23 -10.40 -12.68
N LEU A 88 8.91 -9.27 -12.97
CA LEU A 88 10.30 -9.01 -12.57
C LEU A 88 10.42 -8.26 -11.24
N ALA A 89 9.38 -7.54 -10.82
CA ALA A 89 9.38 -6.63 -9.68
C ALA A 89 8.46 -7.12 -8.55
N GLY A 90 8.41 -8.43 -8.34
CA GLY A 90 7.67 -9.04 -7.22
C GLY A 90 6.16 -8.80 -7.26
N GLY A 91 5.57 -8.74 -8.45
CA GLY A 91 4.13 -8.52 -8.63
C GLY A 91 3.71 -7.05 -8.68
N CYS A 92 4.64 -6.09 -8.59
CA CYS A 92 4.31 -4.67 -8.59
C CYS A 92 3.58 -4.23 -9.88
N HIS A 93 2.43 -3.58 -9.72
CA HIS A 93 1.71 -2.89 -10.78
C HIS A 93 1.92 -1.38 -10.67
N LEU A 94 2.48 -0.79 -11.72
CA LEU A 94 2.76 0.65 -11.83
C LEU A 94 1.51 1.48 -12.12
N THR A 95 0.38 0.84 -12.42
CA THR A 95 -0.84 1.51 -12.88
C THR A 95 -1.99 1.44 -11.88
N ARG A 96 -1.72 1.01 -10.63
CA ARG A 96 -2.77 1.00 -9.59
C ARG A 96 -3.15 2.42 -9.15
N PRO A 97 -4.45 2.74 -9.07
CA PRO A 97 -4.93 4.04 -8.62
C PRO A 97 -5.01 4.09 -7.09
N VAL A 98 -3.87 4.09 -6.39
CA VAL A 98 -3.75 3.87 -4.94
C VAL A 98 -4.71 4.72 -4.12
N GLY A 99 -4.62 6.05 -4.20
CA GLY A 99 -5.48 6.94 -3.41
C GLY A 99 -6.98 6.75 -3.70
N ALA A 100 -7.34 6.48 -4.95
CA ALA A 100 -8.73 6.23 -5.34
C ALA A 100 -9.24 4.88 -4.81
N SER A 101 -8.41 3.83 -4.84
CA SER A 101 -8.72 2.52 -4.26
C SER A 101 -8.91 2.63 -2.73
N ILE A 102 -8.04 3.36 -2.04
CA ILE A 102 -8.15 3.60 -0.58
C ILE A 102 -9.47 4.32 -0.26
N ALA A 103 -9.78 5.41 -0.97
CA ALA A 103 -11.03 6.14 -0.76
C ALA A 103 -12.27 5.27 -1.02
N SER A 104 -12.25 4.48 -2.10
CA SER A 104 -13.35 3.59 -2.48
C SER A 104 -13.57 2.45 -1.48
N ALA A 105 -12.54 2.08 -0.71
CA ALA A 105 -12.63 1.07 0.34
C ALA A 105 -13.23 1.59 1.66
N GLY A 106 -13.72 2.84 1.69
CA GLY A 106 -14.36 3.42 2.87
C GLY A 106 -13.38 4.08 3.84
N PHE A 107 -12.27 4.61 3.32
CA PHE A 107 -11.34 5.44 4.08
C PHE A 107 -11.44 6.91 3.68
N THR A 108 -11.32 7.80 4.66
CA THR A 108 -11.03 9.23 4.43
C THR A 108 -9.52 9.45 4.55
N ILE A 109 -8.89 10.00 3.51
CA ILE A 109 -7.46 10.31 3.52
C ILE A 109 -7.24 11.68 4.18
N ASP A 110 -6.60 11.70 5.34
CA ASP A 110 -6.37 12.91 6.13
C ASP A 110 -5.10 13.66 5.70
N ALA A 111 -4.07 12.93 5.24
CA ALA A 111 -2.82 13.48 4.75
C ALA A 111 -2.33 12.69 3.54
N HIS A 112 -1.98 13.39 2.46
CA HIS A 112 -1.53 12.77 1.21
C HIS A 112 -0.37 13.55 0.59
N GLN A 113 0.76 12.87 0.45
CA GLN A 113 1.94 13.34 -0.26
C GLN A 113 2.16 12.47 -1.49
N VAL A 114 2.40 13.11 -2.63
CA VAL A 114 2.67 12.43 -3.89
C VAL A 114 3.99 12.91 -4.44
N PHE A 115 4.81 12.00 -4.93
CA PHE A 115 6.14 12.35 -5.42
C PHE A 115 6.67 11.33 -6.41
N TYR A 116 7.67 11.76 -7.18
CA TYR A 116 8.55 10.84 -7.90
C TYR A 116 9.75 10.51 -7.01
N MET A 117 10.00 9.22 -6.77
CA MET A 117 11.16 8.75 -6.03
C MET A 117 12.45 9.36 -6.61
N PRO A 118 13.28 9.98 -5.76
CA PRO A 118 14.56 10.52 -6.21
C PRO A 118 15.40 9.45 -6.89
N LYS A 119 16.02 9.79 -8.03
CA LYS A 119 16.89 8.91 -8.82
C LYS A 119 16.20 7.71 -9.50
N ALA A 120 14.89 7.52 -9.32
CA ALA A 120 14.13 6.55 -10.09
C ALA A 120 13.70 7.15 -11.44
N PRO A 121 13.68 6.36 -12.53
CA PRO A 121 13.01 6.77 -13.76
C PRO A 121 11.54 7.11 -13.48
N ARG A 122 11.04 8.21 -14.05
CA ARG A 122 9.67 8.70 -13.77
C ARG A 122 8.58 7.63 -13.90
N PRO A 123 8.55 6.76 -14.93
CA PRO A 123 7.53 5.71 -15.03
C PRO A 123 7.59 4.66 -13.92
N LEU A 124 8.74 4.49 -13.26
CA LEU A 124 8.94 3.48 -12.24
C LEU A 124 8.87 4.04 -10.81
N GLY A 125 8.85 5.36 -10.67
CA GLY A 125 9.08 6.02 -9.39
C GLY A 125 7.91 6.82 -8.85
N TRP A 126 6.71 6.78 -9.44
CA TRP A 126 5.56 7.48 -8.87
C TRP A 126 5.11 6.80 -7.57
N CYS A 127 5.08 7.55 -6.48
CA CYS A 127 4.64 7.09 -5.17
C CYS A 127 3.58 8.00 -4.55
N GLU A 128 2.69 7.37 -3.79
CA GLU A 128 1.69 7.99 -2.94
C GLU A 128 1.97 7.58 -1.49
N LEU A 129 2.04 8.55 -0.58
CA LEU A 129 2.29 8.35 0.84
C LEU A 129 1.26 9.11 1.66
N GLY A 130 0.68 8.50 2.69
CA GLY A 130 -0.33 9.19 3.47
C GLY A 130 -0.83 8.46 4.70
N ALA A 131 -1.81 9.09 5.31
CA ALA A 131 -2.57 8.57 6.43
C ALA A 131 -4.06 8.70 6.13
N ALA A 132 -4.82 7.68 6.47
CA ALA A 132 -6.26 7.61 6.31
C ALA A 132 -6.92 7.04 7.57
N ARG A 133 -8.21 7.29 7.72
CA ARG A 133 -9.07 6.76 8.78
C ARG A 133 -10.35 6.19 8.19
N ILE A 134 -11.06 5.36 8.93
CA ILE A 134 -12.36 4.84 8.49
C ILE A 134 -13.33 6.02 8.32
N ALA A 135 -14.06 6.03 7.20
CA ALA A 135 -15.04 7.07 6.86
C ALA A 135 -16.32 6.97 7.70
#